data_AF-A0A6V7HL88-F1
#
_entry.id   AF-A0A6V7HL88-F1
#
_cell.length_a   1.000
_cell.length_b   1.000
_cell.length_c   1.000
_cell.angle_alpha   90.00
_cell.angle_beta   90.00
_cell.angle_gamma   90.00
#
_symmetry.space_group_name_H-M   'P 1'
#
loop_
_entity.id
_entity.type
_entity.pdbx_description
1 polymer ?
#
loop_
_entity_poly.entity_id
_entity_poly.type
_entity_poly.pdbx_seq_one_letter_code
_entity_poly.pdbx_strand_id
1 'polypeptide(L)' 'FGVIFAGAQKNIGPSGVTLVIVREDLLGHALPVCPSVFDFAVMAKDNSLYNTPPTF' A
#
# COMPACT_ATOMS: atom_id res chain seq x y z
N PHE A 1 13.23 -2.65 -9.94
CA PHE A 1 12.99 -2.14 -8.57
C PHE A 1 12.13 -3.14 -7.81
N GLY A 2 12.26 -3.22 -6.48
CA GLY A 2 11.43 -4.10 -5.65
C GLY A 2 10.18 -3.40 -5.10
N VAL A 3 10.29 -2.11 -4.77
CA VAL A 3 9.20 -1.26 -4.27
C VAL A 3 9.35 0.14 -4.85
N ILE A 4 8.23 0.75 -5.23
CA ILE A 4 8.09 2.17 -5.61
C ILE A 4 6.91 2.74 -4.82
N PHE A 5 7.06 3.92 -4.22
CA PHE A 5 5.96 4.61 -3.55
C PHE A 5 5.90 6.08 -3.94
N ALA A 6 4.70 6.64 -4.04
CA ALA A 6 4.50 8.05 -4.36
C ALA A 6 3.18 8.55 -3.77
N GLY A 7 3.23 9.70 -3.09
CA GLY A 7 2.02 10.46 -2.77
C GLY A 7 1.42 11.05 -4.04
N ALA A 8 0.09 10.98 -4.18
CA ALA A 8 -0.56 11.39 -5.42
C ALA A 8 -0.51 12.90 -5.69
N GLN A 9 -0.42 13.71 -4.63
CA GLN A 9 -0.57 15.18 -4.59
C GLN A 9 0.46 16.01 -5.38
N LYS A 10 1.29 15.38 -6.21
CA LYS A 10 2.24 16.10 -7.07
C LYS A 10 1.81 16.00 -8.53
N ASN A 11 1.75 14.77 -9.04
CA ASN A 11 1.64 14.54 -10.48
C ASN A 11 0.47 13.63 -10.89
N ILE A 12 -0.26 13.01 -9.94
CA ILE A 12 -1.22 11.94 -10.27
C ILE A 12 -2.57 12.03 -9.54
N GLY A 13 -2.78 13.00 -8.65
CA GLY A 13 -4.08 13.14 -7.96
C GLY A 13 -4.05 14.08 -6.75
N PRO A 14 -5.10 14.04 -5.90
CA PRO A 14 -5.19 14.84 -4.69
C PRO A 14 -4.31 14.28 -3.55
N SER A 15 -4.12 15.07 -2.48
CA SER A 15 -3.56 14.58 -1.22
C SER A 15 -4.48 13.58 -0.53
N GLY A 16 -3.90 12.70 0.28
CA GLY A 16 -4.66 11.70 1.05
C GLY A 16 -4.61 10.28 0.47
N VAL A 17 -3.95 10.08 -0.68
CA VAL A 17 -3.70 8.76 -1.27
C VAL A 17 -2.23 8.59 -1.66
N THR A 18 -1.68 7.40 -1.40
CA THR A 18 -0.31 7.01 -1.75
C THR A 18 -0.38 5.79 -2.66
N LEU A 19 0.26 5.87 -3.83
CA LEU A 19 0.48 4.73 -4.71
C LEU A 19 1.69 3.94 -4.19
N VAL A 20 1.54 2.63 -4.08
CA VAL A 20 2.65 1.70 -3.82
C VAL A 20 2.62 0.62 -4.90
N ILE A 21 3.74 0.45 -5.59
CA ILE A 21 3.98 -0.66 -6.53
C ILE A 21 5.04 -1.54 -5.89
N VAL A 22 4.67 -2.75 -5.52
CA VAL A 22 5.54 -3.73 -4.84
C VAL A 22 5.58 -5.02 -5.64
N ARG A 23 6.77 -5.62 -5.74
CA ARG A 23 6.97 -6.92 -6.39
C ARG A 23 6.37 -8.03 -5.51
N GLU A 24 5.62 -8.94 -6.11
CA GLU A 24 4.84 -9.95 -5.37
C GLU A 24 5.70 -10.88 -4.51
N ASP A 25 6.90 -11.23 -4.96
CA ASP A 25 7.86 -12.08 -4.24
C ASP A 25 8.47 -11.41 -2.99
N LEU A 26 8.16 -10.13 -2.73
CA LEU A 26 8.55 -9.42 -1.51
C LEU A 26 7.42 -9.39 -0.47
N LEU A 27 6.22 -9.87 -0.81
CA LEU A 27 5.07 -9.94 0.10
C LEU A 27 5.20 -11.11 1.08
N GLY A 28 4.55 -11.01 2.24
CA GLY A 28 4.55 -12.07 3.26
C GLY A 28 5.77 -12.09 4.17
N HIS A 29 6.64 -11.07 4.08
CA HIS A 29 7.87 -10.94 4.87
C HIS A 29 7.80 -9.78 5.90
N ALA A 30 6.60 -9.33 6.27
CA ALA A 30 6.45 -8.33 7.33
C ALA A 30 6.97 -8.87 8.68
N LEU A 31 7.56 -8.00 9.50
CA LEU A 31 7.97 -8.37 10.86
C LEU A 31 6.75 -8.80 11.69
N PRO A 32 6.89 -9.72 12.66
CA PRO A 32 5.76 -10.15 13.50
C PRO A 32 5.06 -9.02 14.27
N VAL A 33 5.76 -7.91 14.52
CA VAL A 33 5.23 -6.73 15.22
C VAL A 33 4.52 -5.75 14.27
N CYS A 34 4.60 -5.96 12.96
CA CYS A 34 3.99 -5.07 11.96
C CYS A 34 2.46 -5.07 12.13
N PRO A 35 1.82 -3.90 12.36
CA PRO A 35 0.38 -3.81 12.35
C PRO A 35 -0.21 -4.22 11.00
N SER A 36 -1.38 -4.87 11.00
CA SER A 36 -2.01 -5.37 9.77
C SER A 36 -2.24 -4.30 8.70
N VAL A 37 -2.53 -3.06 9.10
CA VAL A 37 -2.73 -1.92 8.18
C VAL A 37 -1.48 -1.51 7.41
N PHE A 38 -0.28 -1.91 7.88
CA PHE A 38 0.99 -1.65 7.22
C PHE A 38 1.56 -2.89 6.51
N ASP A 39 0.90 -4.04 6.60
CA ASP A 39 1.31 -5.24 5.89
C ASP A 39 0.81 -5.20 4.44
N PHE A 40 1.75 -5.07 3.50
CA PHE A 40 1.44 -5.05 2.07
C PHE A 40 0.83 -6.35 1.55
N ALA A 41 1.07 -7.50 2.20
CA ALA A 41 0.43 -8.75 1.81
C ALA A 41 -1.08 -8.70 2.10
N VAL A 42 -1.47 -8.14 3.24
CA VAL A 42 -2.89 -7.94 3.61
C VAL A 42 -3.54 -6.96 2.64
N MET A 43 -2.91 -5.81 2.40
CA MET A 43 -3.42 -4.80 1.46
C MET A 43 -3.56 -5.34 0.03
N ALA A 44 -2.58 -6.12 -0.46
CA ALA A 44 -2.63 -6.71 -1.80
C ALA A 44 -3.73 -7.78 -1.91
N LYS A 45 -3.87 -8.65 -0.90
CA LYS A 45 -4.91 -9.70 -0.85
C LYS A 45 -6.32 -9.11 -0.98
N ASP A 46 -6.56 -7.98 -0.33
CA ASP A 46 -7.87 -7.32 -0.33
C ASP A 46 -7.96 -6.21 -1.39
N ASN A 47 -7.08 -6.19 -2.40
CA ASN A 47 -7.10 -5.21 -3.50
C ASN A 47 -7.17 -3.75 -3.03
N SER A 48 -6.39 -3.38 -2.01
CA SER A 48 -6.39 -2.06 -1.35
C SER A 48 -7.71 -1.67 -0.66
N LEU A 49 -8.56 -2.66 -0.33
CA LEU A 49 -9.86 -2.49 0.33
C LEU A 49 -9.95 -3.25 1.66
N TYR A 50 -8.80 -3.50 2.33
CA TYR A 50 -8.77 -4.12 3.66
C TYR A 50 -9.60 -3.32 4.69
N ASN A 51 -9.55 -2.01 4.59
CA ASN A 51 -10.39 -1.06 5.33
C ASN A 51 -10.95 0.00 4.38
N THR A 52 -11.65 0.99 4.94
CA THR A 52 -12.24 2.08 4.14
C THR A 52 -11.15 2.83 3.36
N PRO A 53 -11.19 2.84 2.02
CA PRO A 53 -10.23 3.58 1.21
C PRO A 53 -10.47 5.09 1.34
N PRO A 54 -9.50 5.94 0.93
CA PRO A 54 -9.71 7.38 0.85
C PRO A 54 -10.81 7.73 -0.16
N THR A 55 -11.91 8.32 0.28
CA THR A 55 -13.10 8.67 -0.54
C THR A 55 -13.31 10.19 -0.70
N PHE A 56 -12.24 10.98 -0.68
CA PHE A 56 -12.29 12.45 -0.74
C PHE A 56 -12.77 13.00 -2.08
#